data_AF-A0A2W4SK31-F1
#
_entry.id   AF-A0A2W4SK31-F1
#
_cell.length_a   1.000
_cell.length_b   1.000
_cell.length_c   1.000
_cell.angle_alpha   90.00
_cell.angle_beta   90.00
_cell.angle_gamma   90.00
#
_symmetry.space_group_name_H-M   'P 1'
#
loop_
_entity.id
_entity.type
_entity.pdbx_description
1 polymer ?
#
loop_
_entity_poly.entity_id
_entity_poly.type
_entity_poly.pdbx_seq_one_letter_code
_entity_poly.pdbx_strand_id
1 'polypeptide(L)'
;MNQKKATVKRIPPAVRQQADEIVERFNQDVLSARGNARYVARFKGPYLFLDRQDWDNRKPSPICRLEWTGDMIAWEFAIYKYSKNSYDPDEWMFPGYDHFDGTIEGAMNAGLEAYEP
;
A
#
# COMPACT_ATOMS: atom_id res chain seq x y z
N MET A 1 5.28 -34.06 10.03
CA MET A 1 5.10 -32.60 10.18
C MET A 1 3.72 -32.23 9.63
N ASN A 2 2.78 -31.85 10.49
CA ASN A 2 1.44 -31.46 10.07
C ASN A 2 1.48 -30.11 9.35
N GLN A 3 1.17 -30.12 8.05
CA GLN A 3 0.79 -28.91 7.34
C GLN A 3 -0.55 -28.44 7.91
N LYS A 4 -0.51 -27.43 8.80
CA LYS A 4 -1.73 -26.71 9.18
C LYS A 4 -2.24 -26.01 7.93
N LYS A 5 -3.45 -26.35 7.49
CA LYS A 5 -4.18 -25.60 6.46
C LYS A 5 -4.16 -24.13 6.83
N ALA A 6 -3.49 -23.29 6.04
CA ALA A 6 -3.53 -21.85 6.22
C ALA A 6 -4.98 -21.40 6.02
N THR A 7 -5.63 -21.02 7.11
CA THR A 7 -6.89 -20.28 7.05
C THR A 7 -6.66 -19.09 6.14
N VAL A 8 -7.56 -18.87 5.17
CA VAL A 8 -7.47 -17.71 4.27
C VAL A 8 -7.45 -16.46 5.15
N LYS A 9 -6.27 -15.88 5.39
CA LYS A 9 -6.12 -14.62 6.10
C LYS A 9 -6.82 -13.59 5.23
N ARG A 10 -8.05 -13.22 5.56
CA ARG A 10 -8.74 -12.10 4.95
C ARG A 10 -8.63 -10.94 5.92
N ILE A 11 -8.44 -9.75 5.38
CA ILE A 11 -8.46 -8.52 6.18
C ILE A 11 -9.85 -8.37 6.79
N PRO A 12 -10.00 -8.32 8.13
CA PRO A 12 -11.29 -8.13 8.79
C PRO A 12 -11.96 -6.82 8.36
N PRO A 13 -13.31 -6.73 8.33
CA PRO A 13 -14.01 -5.52 7.92
C PRO A 13 -13.61 -4.26 8.70
N ALA A 14 -13.44 -4.37 10.03
CA ALA A 14 -13.00 -3.25 10.87
C ALA A 14 -11.59 -2.76 10.48
N VAL A 15 -10.69 -3.68 10.13
CA VAL A 15 -9.32 -3.33 9.66
C VAL A 15 -9.37 -2.69 8.28
N ARG A 16 -10.27 -3.12 7.39
CA ARG A 16 -10.48 -2.47 6.08
C ARG A 16 -10.98 -1.03 6.26
N GLN A 17 -11.97 -0.83 7.12
CA GLN A 17 -12.47 0.50 7.43
C GLN A 17 -11.36 1.40 7.99
N GLN A 18 -10.59 0.90 8.96
CA GLN A 18 -9.47 1.67 9.52
C GLN A 18 -8.40 1.98 8.47
N ALA A 19 -8.11 1.04 7.56
CA ALA A 19 -7.19 1.27 6.45
C ALA A 19 -7.70 2.36 5.49
N ASP A 20 -8.99 2.32 5.14
CA ASP A 20 -9.61 3.36 4.31
C ASP A 20 -9.54 4.74 4.97
N GLU A 21 -9.81 4.83 6.28
CA GLU A 21 -9.71 6.07 7.06
C GLU A 21 -8.27 6.63 7.08
N ILE A 22 -7.25 5.77 7.19
CA ILE A 22 -5.84 6.20 7.12
C ILE A 22 -5.49 6.72 5.73
N VAL A 23 -5.91 6.04 4.67
CA VAL A 23 -5.67 6.46 3.28
C VAL A 23 -6.38 7.77 2.98
N GLU A 24 -7.63 7.93 3.43
CA GLU A 24 -8.39 9.16 3.25
C GLU A 24 -7.74 10.34 4.00
N ARG A 25 -7.36 10.14 5.26
CA ARG A 25 -6.64 11.17 6.03
C ARG A 25 -5.33 11.57 5.35
N PHE A 26 -4.53 10.61 4.91
CA PHE A 26 -3.27 10.91 4.21
C PHE A 26 -3.49 11.70 2.92
N ASN A 27 -4.51 11.32 2.14
CA ASN A 27 -4.88 12.06 0.94
C ASN A 27 -5.26 13.52 1.26
N GLN A 28 -5.98 13.75 2.36
CA GLN A 28 -6.41 15.07 2.80
C GLN A 28 -5.26 15.90 3.39
N ASP A 29 -4.42 15.31 4.23
CA ASP A 29 -3.43 16.06 5.03
C ASP A 29 -2.10 16.23 4.30
N VAL A 30 -1.69 15.25 3.49
CA VAL A 30 -0.36 15.20 2.85
C VAL A 30 -0.45 15.53 1.36
N LEU A 31 -1.42 14.95 0.65
CA LEU A 31 -1.49 15.06 -0.80
C LEU A 31 -2.33 16.24 -1.31
N SER A 32 -3.32 16.72 -0.55
CA SER A 32 -4.13 17.88 -0.96
C SER A 32 -3.27 19.13 -1.22
N ALA A 33 -2.23 19.33 -0.41
CA ALA A 33 -1.25 20.41 -0.56
C ALA A 33 -0.34 20.22 -1.79
N ARG A 34 -0.14 18.98 -2.24
CA ARG A 34 0.65 18.62 -3.44
C ARG A 34 -0.17 18.63 -4.73
N GLY A 35 -1.49 18.79 -4.63
CA GLY A 35 -2.37 19.27 -5.70
C GLY A 35 -2.79 18.28 -6.79
N ASN A 36 -2.09 17.16 -7.02
CA ASN A 36 -2.30 16.39 -8.26
C ASN A 36 -2.33 14.86 -8.13
N ALA A 37 -2.36 14.30 -6.92
CA ALA A 37 -2.43 12.86 -6.75
C ALA A 37 -3.25 12.45 -5.53
N ARG A 38 -3.83 11.25 -5.57
CA ARG A 38 -4.43 10.59 -4.40
C ARG A 38 -4.20 9.08 -4.44
N TYR A 39 -4.01 8.48 -3.28
CA TYR A 39 -4.04 7.03 -3.15
C TYR A 39 -5.47 6.48 -3.24
N VAL A 40 -5.61 5.31 -3.84
CA VAL A 40 -6.85 4.53 -3.96
C VAL A 40 -6.60 3.16 -3.36
N ALA A 41 -7.28 2.86 -2.26
CA ALA A 41 -7.23 1.57 -1.60
C ALA A 41 -8.05 0.52 -2.38
N ARG A 42 -7.48 -0.66 -2.60
CA ARG A 42 -8.21 -1.84 -3.10
C ARG A 42 -7.86 -3.07 -2.28
N PHE A 43 -8.87 -3.79 -1.78
CA PHE A 43 -8.65 -4.97 -0.96
C PHE A 43 -8.92 -6.27 -1.74
N LYS A 44 -8.00 -7.24 -1.67
CA LYS A 44 -8.17 -8.58 -2.26
C LYS A 44 -7.45 -9.64 -1.43
N GLY A 45 -8.22 -10.55 -0.82
CA GLY A 45 -7.67 -11.59 0.05
C GLY A 45 -7.03 -10.99 1.32
N PRO A 46 -5.77 -11.35 1.65
CA PRO A 46 -5.00 -10.72 2.74
C PRO A 46 -4.41 -9.37 2.36
N TYR A 47 -4.59 -8.90 1.13
CA TYR A 47 -3.84 -7.76 0.61
C TYR A 47 -4.66 -6.47 0.54
N LEU A 48 -4.00 -5.37 0.91
CA LEU A 48 -4.36 -4.00 0.58
C LEU A 48 -3.44 -3.52 -0.55
N PHE A 49 -4.00 -3.17 -1.69
CA PHE A 49 -3.28 -2.54 -2.79
C PHE A 49 -3.46 -1.04 -2.68
N LEU A 50 -2.35 -0.31 -2.77
CA LEU A 50 -2.32 1.15 -2.82
C LEU A 50 -1.95 1.53 -4.25
N ASP A 51 -2.96 1.90 -5.01
CA ASP A 51 -2.76 2.51 -6.33
C ASP A 51 -2.75 4.03 -6.16
N ARG A 52 -2.16 4.77 -7.10
CA ARG A 52 -2.21 6.23 -7.12
C ARG A 52 -2.90 6.74 -8.38
N GLN A 53 -3.81 7.66 -8.16
CA GLN A 53 -4.51 8.39 -9.20
C GLN A 53 -3.88 9.78 -9.32
N ASP A 54 -3.02 9.94 -10.31
CA ASP A 54 -2.43 11.23 -10.68
C ASP A 54 -3.38 12.01 -11.61
N TRP A 55 -3.21 13.33 -11.70
CA TRP A 55 -4.09 14.22 -12.47
C TRP A 55 -4.12 13.92 -13.97
N ASP A 56 -2.97 13.57 -14.55
CA ASP A 56 -2.80 13.27 -15.97
C ASP A 56 -3.25 11.83 -16.34
N ASN A 57 -3.31 10.96 -15.33
CA ASN A 57 -3.68 9.57 -15.50
C ASN A 57 -5.20 9.41 -15.50
N ARG A 58 -5.77 8.73 -16.51
CA ARG A 58 -7.22 8.42 -16.53
C ARG A 58 -7.61 7.28 -15.59
N LYS A 59 -6.64 6.52 -15.11
CA LYS A 59 -6.85 5.35 -14.25
C LYS A 59 -5.78 5.33 -13.15
N PRO A 60 -6.10 4.80 -11.95
CA PRO A 60 -5.10 4.59 -10.92
C PRO A 60 -4.03 3.60 -11.38
N SER A 61 -2.78 3.92 -11.09
CA SER A 61 -1.60 3.13 -11.39
C SER A 61 -1.07 2.46 -10.11
N PRO A 62 -0.55 1.23 -10.18
CA PRO A 62 -0.10 0.49 -8.99
C PRO A 62 1.16 1.12 -8.38
N ILE A 63 1.20 1.24 -7.04
CA ILE A 63 2.39 1.75 -6.32
C ILE A 63 2.98 0.67 -5.44
N CYS A 64 2.19 0.18 -4.48
CA CYS A 64 2.63 -0.87 -3.57
C CYS A 64 1.45 -1.72 -3.09
N ARG A 65 1.77 -2.80 -2.39
CA ARG A 65 0.80 -3.69 -1.76
C ARG A 65 1.27 -4.03 -0.36
N LEU A 66 0.32 -4.12 0.54
CA LEU A 66 0.49 -4.52 1.93
C LEU A 66 -0.21 -5.86 2.19
N GLU A 67 0.47 -6.79 2.84
CA GLU A 67 -0.12 -8.04 3.33
C GLU A 67 -0.50 -7.93 4.80
N TRP A 68 -1.73 -8.33 5.13
CA TRP A 68 -2.22 -8.37 6.50
C TRP A 68 -1.59 -9.51 7.29
N THR A 69 -0.81 -9.15 8.30
CA THR A 69 -0.14 -10.10 9.19
C THR A 69 -1.03 -10.57 10.34
N GLY A 70 -1.99 -9.73 10.75
CA GLY A 70 -2.75 -9.84 11.98
C GLY A 70 -2.67 -8.61 12.88
N ASP A 71 -1.79 -7.65 12.54
CA ASP A 71 -1.52 -6.45 13.32
C ASP A 71 -1.52 -5.19 12.43
N MET A 72 -2.18 -4.13 12.90
CA MET A 72 -2.38 -2.87 12.18
C MET A 72 -1.10 -2.07 11.98
N ILE A 73 -0.09 -2.32 12.82
CA ILE A 73 1.21 -1.63 12.77
C ILE A 73 2.34 -2.51 12.22
N ALA A 74 2.04 -3.69 11.69
CA ALA A 74 3.05 -4.62 11.18
C ALA A 74 2.59 -5.28 9.88
N TRP A 75 2.30 -4.50 8.85
CA TRP A 75 2.02 -5.01 7.51
C TRP A 75 3.31 -5.45 6.81
N GLU A 76 3.23 -6.44 5.91
CA GLU A 76 4.36 -6.77 5.02
C GLU A 76 4.22 -5.97 3.72
N PHE A 77 5.32 -5.42 3.22
CA PHE A 77 5.32 -4.51 2.08
C PHE A 77 5.86 -5.14 0.81
N ALA A 78 5.31 -4.74 -0.33
CA ALA A 78 5.85 -5.02 -1.65
C ALA A 78 5.67 -3.81 -2.58
N ILE A 79 6.76 -3.31 -3.16
CA ILE A 79 6.72 -2.24 -4.17
C ILE A 79 6.34 -2.82 -5.54
N TYR A 80 5.65 -2.03 -6.37
CA TYR A 80 5.30 -2.43 -7.73
C TYR A 80 6.42 -2.13 -8.73
N LYS A 81 7.05 -3.15 -9.31
CA LYS A 81 8.10 -2.97 -10.32
C LYS A 81 7.49 -2.87 -11.72
N TYR A 82 7.41 -1.66 -12.24
CA TYR A 82 6.94 -1.41 -13.61
C TYR A 82 7.73 -2.17 -14.69
N SER A 83 9.03 -2.36 -14.51
CA SER A 83 9.87 -3.13 -15.43
C SER A 83 9.52 -4.63 -15.49
N LYS A 84 8.89 -5.16 -14.43
CA LYS A 84 8.46 -6.57 -14.34
C LYS A 84 6.94 -6.74 -14.35
N ASN A 85 6.20 -5.63 -14.29
CA ASN A 85 4.75 -5.60 -14.17
C ASN A 85 4.23 -6.45 -12.98
N SER A 86 4.93 -6.40 -11.85
CA SER A 86 4.67 -7.25 -10.67
C SER A 86 5.04 -6.57 -9.35
N TYR A 87 4.38 -6.95 -8.26
CA TYR A 87 4.77 -6.58 -6.89
C TYR A 87 5.94 -7.46 -6.44
N ASP A 88 6.97 -6.86 -5.84
CA ASP A 88 8.20 -7.53 -5.41
C ASP A 88 8.39 -7.30 -3.89
N PRO A 89 8.11 -8.31 -3.04
CA PRO A 89 8.27 -8.19 -1.59
C PRO A 89 9.73 -8.24 -1.14
N ASP A 90 10.63 -8.75 -1.98
CA ASP A 90 12.06 -8.86 -1.68
C ASP A 90 12.84 -7.61 -2.12
N GLU A 91 12.17 -6.66 -2.79
CA GLU A 91 12.76 -5.40 -3.23
C GLU A 91 12.72 -4.37 -2.10
N TRP A 92 13.89 -4.08 -1.55
CA TRP A 92 14.10 -3.06 -0.51
C TRP A 92 15.09 -1.96 -0.96
N MET A 93 15.71 -2.10 -2.14
CA MET A 93 16.67 -1.14 -2.68
C MET A 93 15.97 -0.15 -3.63
N PHE A 94 14.99 0.58 -3.12
CA PHE A 94 14.28 1.62 -3.87
C PHE A 94 14.17 2.93 -3.05
N PRO A 95 14.08 4.09 -3.71
CA PRO A 95 13.91 5.37 -3.02
C PRO A 95 12.66 5.36 -2.13
N GLY A 96 12.79 5.79 -0.87
CA GLY A 96 11.67 5.82 0.08
C GLY A 96 11.45 4.54 0.91
N TYR A 97 12.21 3.46 0.73
CA TYR A 97 12.07 2.27 1.60
C TYR A 97 12.21 2.61 3.09
N ASP A 98 13.06 3.57 3.43
CA ASP A 98 13.30 4.03 4.81
C ASP A 98 12.06 4.66 5.48
N HIS A 99 11.05 5.04 4.69
CA HIS A 99 9.77 5.51 5.22
C HIS A 99 8.85 4.37 5.67
N PHE A 100 9.10 3.14 5.24
CA PHE A 100 8.25 2.01 5.60
C PHE A 100 8.59 1.47 6.98
N ASP A 101 7.67 1.64 7.92
CA ASP A 101 7.79 1.25 9.33
C ASP A 101 6.81 0.12 9.74
N GLY A 102 6.22 -0.56 8.76
CA GLY A 102 5.15 -1.54 8.99
C GLY A 102 3.74 -0.95 8.93
N THR A 103 3.58 0.37 8.78
CA THR A 103 2.26 1.02 8.72
C THR A 103 1.81 1.33 7.29
N ILE A 104 0.50 1.54 7.13
CA ILE A 104 -0.10 1.98 5.86
C ILE A 104 0.40 3.38 5.47
N GLU A 105 0.59 4.26 6.45
CA GLU A 105 1.07 5.63 6.22
C GLU A 105 2.53 5.64 5.75
N GLY A 106 3.40 4.86 6.41
CA GLY A 106 4.78 4.64 5.97
C GLY A 106 4.85 4.10 4.54
N ALA A 107 3.95 3.17 4.18
CA ALA A 107 3.88 2.61 2.82
C ALA A 107 3.48 3.64 1.75
N MET A 108 2.57 4.58 2.08
CA MET A 108 2.22 5.68 1.18
C MET A 108 3.37 6.67 1.03
N ASN A 109 4.07 7.02 2.12
CA ASN A 109 5.28 7.86 2.04
C ASN A 109 6.38 7.21 1.18
N ALA A 110 6.65 5.92 1.40
CA ALA A 110 7.59 5.15 0.59
C ALA A 110 7.21 5.18 -0.91
N GLY A 111 5.91 5.04 -1.21
CA GLY A 111 5.40 5.10 -2.57
C GLY A 111 5.50 6.48 -3.23
N LEU A 112 5.42 7.57 -2.47
CA LEU A 112 5.58 8.93 -3.00
C LEU A 112 7.01 9.24 -3.41
N GLU A 113 7.99 8.73 -2.67
CA GLU A 113 9.40 8.91 -3.02
C GLU A 113 9.84 7.93 -4.11
N ALA A 114 9.36 6.68 -4.08
CA ALA A 114 9.66 5.68 -5.10
C ALA A 114 9.19 6.10 -6.50
N TYR A 115 8.02 6.72 -6.57
CA TYR A 115 7.41 7.22 -7.79
C TYR A 115 6.91 8.64 -7.51
N GLU A 116 7.64 9.67 -7.91
CA GLU A 116 7.15 11.04 -7.77
C GLU A 116 5.87 11.25 -8.63
N PRO A 117 4.84 11.93 -8.11
CA PRO A 117 3.60 12.25 -8.85
C PRO A 117 3.77 13.37 -9.87
#